data_AF-A0A382JRT0-F1
#
_entry.id   AF-A0A382JRT0-F1
#
_cell.length_a   1.000
_cell.length_b   1.000
_cell.length_c   1.000
_cell.angle_alpha   90.00
_cell.angle_beta   90.00
_cell.angle_gamma   90.00
#
_symmetry.space_group_name_H-M   'P 1'
#
loop_
_entity.id
_entity.type
_entity.pdbx_description
1 polymer ?
#
loop_
_entity_poly.entity_id
_entity_poly.type
_entity_poly.pdbx_seq_one_letter_code
_entity_poly.pdbx_strand_id
1 'polypeptide(L)'
;MAQKSRQNKLFAAEDFTVIYESYINANFQAFDYDTIRTAMVDYVRNNYPENYNDWVESAEFVSLLDVVAQFGHNLAYRVDMNARNNFLSTAERQESVYKLAEFLGYQPRRNVPAYGEMKVVSVKTNEAVIGSDGTSL
;
A
#
# COMPACT_ATOMS: atom_id res chain seq x y z
N MET A 1 -42.01 0.04 -13.10
CA MET A 1 -40.99 0.24 -12.04
C MET A 1 -39.66 0.77 -12.59
N ALA A 2 -39.12 0.24 -13.70
CA ALA A 2 -37.86 0.70 -14.30
C ALA A 2 -37.85 2.17 -14.80
N GLN A 3 -38.98 2.69 -15.31
CA GLN A 3 -39.08 4.06 -15.83
C GLN A 3 -39.00 5.13 -14.72
N LYS A 4 -39.56 4.85 -13.53
CA LYS A 4 -39.48 5.74 -12.35
C LYS A 4 -38.05 5.81 -11.77
N SER A 5 -37.33 4.68 -11.76
CA SER A 5 -35.92 4.63 -11.32
C SER A 5 -34.99 5.38 -12.28
N ARG A 6 -35.19 5.25 -13.61
CA ARG A 6 -34.40 6.00 -14.61
C ARG A 6 -34.67 7.50 -14.58
N GLN A 7 -35.93 7.90 -14.33
CA GLN A 7 -36.30 9.31 -14.26
C GLN A 7 -35.72 9.97 -13.01
N ASN A 8 -35.70 9.28 -11.86
CA ASN A 8 -35.01 9.75 -10.65
C ASN A 8 -33.49 9.82 -10.83
N LYS A 9 -32.87 8.89 -11.59
CA LYS A 9 -31.43 8.94 -11.93
C LYS A 9 -31.05 10.11 -12.85
N LEU A 10 -31.99 10.65 -13.64
CA LEU A 10 -31.73 11.81 -14.52
C LEU A 10 -31.72 13.14 -13.75
N PHE A 11 -32.42 13.21 -12.61
CA PHE A 11 -32.42 14.33 -11.67
C PHE A 11 -31.45 14.12 -10.47
N ALA A 12 -30.76 12.98 -10.42
CA ALA A 12 -29.87 12.55 -9.34
C ALA A 12 -28.52 13.28 -9.29
N ALA A 13 -28.19 14.13 -10.26
CA ALA A 13 -26.93 14.88 -10.26
C ALA A 13 -26.90 15.99 -9.19
N GLU A 14 -28.05 16.34 -8.59
CA GLU A 14 -28.19 17.46 -7.65
C GLU A 14 -28.31 17.03 -6.17
N ASP A 15 -28.48 15.74 -5.88
CA ASP A 15 -28.74 15.26 -4.51
C ASP A 15 -27.66 14.26 -4.05
N PHE A 16 -26.91 14.65 -3.01
CA PHE A 16 -25.82 13.86 -2.43
C PHE A 16 -26.28 12.49 -1.90
N THR A 17 -27.58 12.31 -1.68
CA THR A 17 -28.17 11.05 -1.24
C THR A 17 -28.14 9.96 -2.32
N VAL A 18 -28.20 10.31 -3.61
CA VAL A 18 -28.16 9.30 -4.70
C VAL A 18 -26.76 8.71 -4.90
N ILE A 19 -25.71 9.44 -4.50
CA ILE A 19 -24.35 8.91 -4.44
C ILE A 19 -24.30 7.68 -3.51
N TYR A 20 -25.00 7.73 -2.37
CA TYR A 20 -25.05 6.61 -1.43
C TYR A 20 -25.81 5.39 -1.96
N GLU A 21 -26.83 5.57 -2.79
CA GLU A 21 -27.55 4.45 -3.40
C GLU A 21 -26.67 3.62 -4.34
N SER A 22 -25.68 4.25 -5.00
CA SER A 22 -24.71 3.53 -5.83
C SER A 22 -23.78 2.63 -5.00
N TYR A 23 -23.49 3.02 -3.76
CA TYR A 23 -22.68 2.26 -2.82
C TYR A 23 -23.42 1.08 -2.19
N ILE A 24 -24.75 1.07 -2.18
CA ILE A 24 -25.54 -0.07 -1.64
C ILE A 24 -25.29 -1.36 -2.44
N ASN A 25 -25.00 -1.25 -3.74
CA ASN A 25 -24.73 -2.39 -4.60
C ASN A 25 -23.24 -2.77 -4.68
N ALA A 26 -22.36 -2.03 -4.00
CA ALA A 26 -20.92 -2.28 -4.02
C ALA A 26 -20.55 -3.25 -2.89
N ASN A 27 -19.90 -4.37 -3.25
CA ASN A 27 -19.33 -5.28 -2.25
C ASN A 27 -17.95 -4.77 -1.81
N PHE A 28 -17.89 -4.11 -0.65
CA PHE A 28 -16.65 -3.57 -0.08
C PHE A 28 -15.74 -4.61 0.59
N GLN A 29 -16.18 -5.86 0.69
CA GLN A 29 -15.40 -6.95 1.28
C GLN A 29 -14.63 -7.75 0.23
N ALA A 30 -14.86 -7.48 -1.06
CA ALA A 30 -14.19 -8.15 -2.17
C ALA A 30 -12.79 -7.56 -2.40
N PHE A 31 -11.76 -8.23 -1.86
CA PHE A 31 -10.36 -7.82 -2.01
C PHE A 31 -9.52 -8.80 -2.84
N ASP A 32 -9.92 -10.07 -2.85
CA ASP A 32 -9.32 -11.14 -3.64
C ASP A 32 -9.94 -11.23 -5.03
N TYR A 33 -9.18 -11.80 -5.96
CA TYR A 33 -9.59 -11.94 -7.35
C TYR A 33 -10.94 -12.67 -7.49
N ASP A 34 -11.13 -13.79 -6.78
CA ASP A 34 -12.31 -14.63 -6.93
C ASP A 34 -13.58 -13.92 -6.45
N THR A 35 -13.51 -13.22 -5.32
CA THR A 35 -14.65 -12.44 -4.81
C THR A 35 -14.96 -11.23 -5.69
N ILE A 36 -13.93 -10.53 -6.19
CA ILE A 36 -14.10 -9.40 -7.13
C ILE A 36 -14.76 -9.89 -8.42
N ARG A 37 -14.26 -10.99 -8.99
CA ARG A 37 -14.81 -11.61 -10.18
C ARG A 37 -16.28 -11.98 -9.96
N THR A 38 -16.58 -12.67 -8.86
CA THR A 38 -17.95 -13.10 -8.54
C THR A 38 -18.90 -11.91 -8.40
N ALA A 39 -18.49 -10.86 -7.68
CA ALA A 39 -19.28 -9.64 -7.54
C ALA A 39 -19.54 -8.95 -8.89
N MET A 40 -18.55 -8.93 -9.79
CA MET A 40 -18.72 -8.37 -11.14
C MET A 40 -19.65 -9.22 -12.00
N VAL A 41 -19.56 -10.56 -11.93
CA VAL A 41 -20.47 -11.47 -12.63
C VAL A 41 -21.91 -11.27 -12.16
N ASP A 42 -22.13 -11.23 -10.84
CA ASP A 42 -23.44 -11.01 -10.25
C ASP A 42 -24.01 -9.64 -10.63
N TYR A 43 -23.15 -8.61 -10.65
CA TYR A 43 -23.55 -7.29 -11.11
C TYR A 43 -24.03 -7.30 -12.57
N VAL A 44 -23.32 -7.97 -13.48
CA VAL A 44 -23.72 -8.05 -14.89
C VAL A 44 -25.03 -8.82 -15.05
N ARG A 45 -25.17 -9.97 -14.38
CA ARG A 45 -26.38 -10.80 -14.43
C ARG A 45 -27.62 -10.06 -13.92
N ASN A 46 -27.48 -9.31 -12.83
CA ASN A 46 -28.60 -8.56 -12.23
C ASN A 46 -29.01 -7.34 -13.06
N ASN A 47 -28.08 -6.66 -13.72
CA ASN A 47 -28.36 -5.43 -14.47
C ASN A 47 -28.71 -5.67 -15.94
N TYR A 48 -28.21 -6.75 -16.53
CA TYR A 48 -28.40 -7.08 -17.94
C TYR A 48 -28.89 -8.53 -18.15
N PRO A 49 -29.99 -8.94 -17.50
CA PRO A 49 -30.47 -10.32 -17.55
C PRO A 49 -30.89 -10.76 -18.96
N GLU A 50 -31.38 -9.84 -19.79
CA GLU A 50 -31.85 -10.15 -21.15
C GLU A 50 -30.70 -10.60 -22.09
N ASN A 51 -29.50 -10.04 -21.90
CA ASN A 51 -28.35 -10.29 -22.77
C ASN A 51 -27.39 -11.36 -22.21
N TYR A 52 -27.34 -11.52 -20.88
CA TYR A 52 -26.41 -12.40 -20.19
C TYR A 52 -27.12 -13.49 -19.38
N ASN A 53 -28.28 -13.95 -19.88
CA ASN A 53 -29.03 -15.07 -19.29
C ASN A 53 -28.28 -16.40 -19.43
N ASP A 54 -27.58 -16.61 -20.56
CA ASP A 54 -26.77 -17.80 -20.81
C ASP A 54 -25.29 -17.48 -20.52
N TRP A 55 -24.86 -17.85 -19.30
CA TRP A 55 -23.50 -17.58 -18.86
C TRP A 55 -22.57 -18.75 -19.20
N VAL A 56 -21.61 -18.48 -20.08
CA VAL A 56 -20.55 -19.43 -20.45
C VAL A 56 -19.20 -18.86 -20.03
N GLU A 57 -18.44 -19.61 -19.22
CA GLU A 57 -17.15 -19.15 -18.69
C GLU A 57 -16.09 -18.90 -19.77
N SER A 58 -16.20 -19.58 -20.91
CA SER A 58 -15.27 -19.42 -22.04
C SER A 58 -15.63 -18.27 -22.99
N ALA A 59 -16.65 -17.47 -22.69
CA ALA A 59 -17.01 -16.34 -23.54
C ALA A 59 -15.96 -15.23 -23.47
N GLU A 60 -15.71 -14.56 -24.60
CA GLU A 60 -14.75 -13.45 -24.69
C GLU A 60 -15.10 -12.30 -23.72
N PHE A 61 -16.38 -12.10 -23.41
CA PHE A 61 -16.79 -11.13 -22.40
C PHE A 61 -16.27 -11.48 -20.99
N VAL A 62 -16.20 -12.77 -20.65
CA VAL A 62 -15.69 -13.24 -19.35
C VAL A 62 -14.19 -12.96 -19.24
N SER A 63 -13.43 -13.12 -20.33
CA SER A 63 -12.00 -12.83 -20.30
C SER A 63 -11.71 -11.33 -20.10
N LEU A 64 -12.56 -10.43 -20.61
CA LEU A 64 -12.47 -9.00 -20.31
C LEU A 64 -12.74 -8.73 -18.81
N LEU A 65 -13.74 -9.40 -18.25
CA LEU A 65 -14.09 -9.27 -16.83
C LEU A 65 -12.97 -9.80 -15.93
N ASP A 66 -12.32 -10.89 -16.32
CA ASP A 66 -11.16 -11.47 -15.63
C ASP A 66 -9.97 -10.50 -15.63
N VAL A 67 -9.68 -9.80 -16.74
CA VAL A 67 -8.62 -8.78 -16.78
C VAL A 67 -8.93 -7.61 -15.86
N VAL A 68 -10.19 -7.15 -15.84
CA VAL A 68 -10.64 -6.07 -14.94
C VAL A 68 -10.59 -6.50 -13.48
N ALA A 69 -10.99 -7.73 -13.17
CA ALA A 69 -10.90 -8.30 -11.83
C ALA A 69 -9.44 -8.38 -11.37
N GLN A 70 -8.52 -8.82 -12.24
CA GLN A 70 -7.10 -8.85 -11.94
C GLN A 70 -6.51 -7.45 -11.71
N PHE A 71 -6.93 -6.46 -12.48
CA PHE A 71 -6.56 -5.07 -12.23
C PHE A 71 -7.09 -4.58 -10.88
N GLY A 72 -8.36 -4.88 -10.57
CA GLY A 72 -8.99 -4.54 -9.29
C GLY A 72 -8.26 -5.13 -8.10
N HIS A 73 -7.88 -6.41 -8.17
CA HIS A 73 -7.10 -7.09 -7.14
C HIS A 73 -5.74 -6.41 -6.90
N ASN A 74 -5.01 -6.10 -7.97
CA ASN A 74 -3.71 -5.41 -7.86
C ASN A 74 -3.85 -4.00 -7.23
N LEU A 75 -4.90 -3.27 -7.58
CA LEU A 75 -5.18 -1.96 -7.02
C LEU A 75 -5.56 -2.05 -5.54
N ALA A 76 -6.45 -2.97 -5.18
CA ALA A 76 -6.87 -3.23 -3.81
C ALA A 76 -5.67 -3.57 -2.92
N TYR A 77 -4.79 -4.46 -3.39
CA TYR A 77 -3.55 -4.81 -2.69
C TYR A 77 -2.66 -3.58 -2.43
N ARG A 78 -2.47 -2.72 -3.43
CA ARG A 78 -1.66 -1.49 -3.29
C ARG A 78 -2.27 -0.52 -2.28
N VAL A 79 -3.59 -0.37 -2.29
CA VAL A 79 -4.30 0.51 -1.34
C VAL A 79 -4.16 -0.03 0.08
N ASP A 80 -4.36 -1.35 0.31
CA ASP A 80 -4.18 -1.96 1.63
C ASP A 80 -2.75 -1.78 2.15
N MET A 81 -1.75 -2.05 1.31
CA MET A 81 -0.35 -1.88 1.69
C MET A 81 -0.02 -0.41 2.04
N ASN A 82 -0.58 0.55 1.31
CA ASN A 82 -0.41 1.96 1.63
C ASN A 82 -1.12 2.35 2.94
N ALA A 83 -2.32 1.82 3.18
CA ALA A 83 -3.08 2.08 4.40
C ALA A 83 -2.36 1.54 5.66
N ARG A 84 -1.82 0.32 5.60
CA ARG A 84 -1.03 -0.27 6.71
C ARG A 84 0.21 0.54 7.04
N ASN A 85 0.84 1.13 6.02
CA ASN A 85 2.03 1.96 6.20
C ASN A 85 1.75 3.35 6.77
N ASN A 86 0.49 3.71 7.04
CA ASN A 86 0.14 4.98 7.71
C ASN A 86 0.14 4.89 9.24
N PHE A 87 0.19 3.69 9.82
CA PHE A 87 0.20 3.52 11.28
C PHE A 87 1.50 2.85 11.73
N LEU A 88 2.10 3.38 12.79
CA LEU A 88 3.42 2.92 13.24
C LEU A 88 3.44 1.45 13.66
N SER A 89 2.34 0.95 14.24
CA SER A 89 2.20 -0.44 14.67
C SER A 89 2.08 -1.45 13.52
N THR A 90 1.58 -1.01 12.35
CA THR A 90 1.33 -1.88 11.18
C THR A 90 2.24 -1.57 10.00
N ALA A 91 3.10 -0.56 10.10
CA ALA A 91 3.98 -0.16 9.02
C ALA A 91 5.14 -1.15 8.86
N GLU A 92 5.25 -1.75 7.69
CA GLU A 92 6.35 -2.66 7.33
C GLU A 92 7.45 -1.94 6.55
N ARG A 93 7.10 -0.86 5.84
CA ARG A 93 8.07 -0.11 5.03
C ARG A 93 8.94 0.78 5.92
N GLN A 94 10.24 0.53 5.90
CA GLN A 94 11.24 1.26 6.70
C GLN A 94 11.13 2.79 6.54
N GLU A 95 10.95 3.28 5.30
CA GLU A 95 10.77 4.71 5.04
C GLU A 95 9.52 5.29 5.71
N SER A 96 8.41 4.54 5.71
CA SER A 96 7.18 4.98 6.37
C SER A 96 7.34 5.01 7.88
N VAL A 97 8.01 4.01 8.47
CA VAL A 97 8.34 3.99 9.91
C VAL A 97 9.19 5.20 10.29
N TYR A 98 10.20 5.55 9.50
CA TYR A 98 11.04 6.73 9.76
C TYR A 98 10.27 8.04 9.67
N LYS A 99 9.40 8.21 8.67
CA LYS A 99 8.55 9.41 8.55
C LYS A 99 7.58 9.53 9.72
N LEU A 100 6.98 8.41 10.14
CA LEU A 100 6.07 8.38 11.29
C LEU A 100 6.81 8.66 12.62
N ALA A 101 8.02 8.11 12.77
CA ALA A 101 8.90 8.41 13.89
C ALA A 101 9.28 9.89 13.96
N GLU A 102 9.67 10.48 12.82
CA GLU A 102 10.02 11.89 12.71
C GLU A 102 8.81 12.79 13.04
N PHE A 103 7.61 12.42 12.57
CA PHE A 103 6.36 13.09 12.93
C PHE A 103 6.11 13.12 14.44
N LEU A 104 6.49 12.05 15.16
CA LEU A 104 6.41 11.97 16.63
C LEU A 104 7.60 12.66 17.34
N GLY A 105 8.50 13.31 16.60
CA GLY A 105 9.69 13.97 17.13
C GLY A 105 10.85 13.03 17.45
N TYR A 106 10.77 11.75 17.06
CA TYR A 106 11.89 10.81 17.19
C TYR A 106 12.70 10.78 15.90
N GLN A 107 13.96 11.21 15.98
CA GLN A 107 14.88 11.09 14.85
C GLN A 107 15.74 9.82 15.01
N PRO A 108 15.63 8.85 14.07
CA PRO A 108 16.40 7.61 14.16
C PRO A 108 17.91 7.90 14.09
N ARG A 109 18.68 7.25 14.97
CA ARG A 109 20.14 7.39 14.97
C ARG A 109 20.73 6.70 13.74
N ARG A 110 21.67 7.38 13.09
CA ARG A 110 22.51 6.79 12.04
C ARG A 110 23.54 5.85 12.66
N ASN A 111 24.15 5.01 11.83
CA ASN A 111 25.30 4.21 12.25
C ASN A 111 26.41 5.14 12.77
N VAL A 112 26.85 4.92 14.02
CA VAL A 112 27.92 5.70 14.66
C VAL A 112 29.17 4.84 14.68
N PRO A 113 30.33 5.32 14.21
CA PRO A 113 31.57 4.55 14.27
C PRO A 113 31.96 4.27 15.73
N ALA A 114 32.71 3.19 15.95
CA ALA A 114 33.25 2.91 17.28
C ALA A 114 34.17 4.07 17.71
N TYR A 115 33.93 4.58 18.92
CA TYR A 115 34.78 5.58 19.55
C TYR A 115 35.13 5.10 20.96
N GLY A 116 36.33 5.45 21.41
CA GLY A 116 36.83 5.07 22.72
C GLY A 116 38.11 5.83 23.04
N GLU A 117 38.43 5.90 24.33
CA GLU A 117 39.65 6.51 24.82
C GLU A 117 40.70 5.42 25.01
N MET A 118 41.90 5.64 24.46
CA MET A 118 43.04 4.75 24.64
C MET A 118 44.14 5.48 25.39
N LYS A 119 44.55 4.94 26.53
CA LYS A 119 45.76 5.38 27.25
C LYS A 119 46.93 4.48 26.87
N VAL A 120 47.91 5.04 26.17
CA VAL A 120 49.18 4.36 25.87
C VAL A 120 50.11 4.50 27.08
N VAL A 121 50.47 3.39 27.72
CA VAL A 121 51.28 3.38 28.95
C VAL A 121 52.77 3.27 28.66
N SER A 122 53.16 2.50 27.63
CA SER A 122 54.56 2.35 27.26
C SER A 122 54.68 1.93 25.81
N VAL A 123 55.70 2.45 25.12
CA VAL A 123 56.11 2.00 23.78
C VAL A 123 57.51 1.41 23.91
N LYS A 124 57.71 0.20 23.41
CA LYS A 124 59.03 -0.44 23.30
C LYS A 124 59.38 -0.55 21.83
N THR A 125 60.54 -0.02 21.45
CA THR A 125 61.10 -0.16 20.11
C THR A 125 62.55 -0.60 20.19
N ASN A 126 63.00 -1.25 19.13
CA ASN A 126 64.37 -1.70 18.89
C ASN A 126 65.16 -0.75 17.99
N GLU A 127 64.51 0.30 17.48
CA GLU A 127 65.12 1.36 16.67
C GLU A 127 65.34 2.64 17.50
N ALA A 128 66.37 3.41 17.16
CA ALA A 128 66.69 4.66 17.86
C ALA A 128 65.60 5.72 17.61
N VAL A 129 65.01 6.25 18.69
CA VAL A 129 63.97 7.28 18.61
C VAL A 129 64.61 8.64 18.85
N ILE A 130 64.58 9.51 17.83
CA ILE A 130 65.08 10.88 17.94
C ILE A 130 63.92 11.76 18.45
N GLY A 131 64.11 12.36 19.63
CA GLY A 131 63.15 13.32 20.19
C GLY A 131 63.13 14.64 19.42
N SER A 132 62.15 15.49 19.71
CA SER A 132 62.01 16.85 19.13
C SER A 132 63.28 17.71 19.30
N ASP A 133 64.05 17.38 20.33
CA ASP A 133 65.19 18.13 20.82
C ASP A 133 66.51 17.63 20.18
N GLY A 134 66.42 16.74 19.18
CA GLY A 134 67.57 16.20 18.43
C GLY A 134 68.43 15.20 19.21
N THR A 135 68.00 14.80 20.40
CA THR A 135 68.66 13.76 21.21
C THR A 135 67.92 12.43 21.08
N SER A 136 68.68 11.33 21.01
CA SER A 136 68.10 9.98 21.11
C SER A 136 67.56 9.81 22.53
N LEU A 137 66.31 9.35 22.63
CA LEU A 137 65.75 8.83 23.88
C LEU A 137 66.49 7.55 24.32
#